data_AF-A0A914UYY9-F1
#
_entry.id   AF-A0A914UYY9-F1
#
_cell.length_a   1.000
_cell.length_b   1.000
_cell.length_c   1.000
_cell.angle_alpha   90.00
_cell.angle_beta   90.00
_cell.angle_gamma   90.00
#
_symmetry.space_group_name_H-M   'P 1'
#
loop_
_entity.id
_entity.type
_entity.pdbx_description
1 polymer ?
#
loop_
_entity_poly.entity_id
_entity_poly.type
_entity_poly.pdbx_seq_one_letter_code
_entity_poly.pdbx_strand_id
1 'polypeptide(L)'
;MWSEENGVWFDYDRVTNRHVACYYDTNFFPLFTGCAHEGFDGNKTAEYLDKAGVLSFPGGLPSSLVSSGQQWDFPNAWAPTTWVVIQGLRAVGQDLLAQKIAEKWIKKNYNMWKSSGGRMFEKYNVESQCFKAMGGGGEYEMQEGFGWTNGVILDLLLTYSDRLSSTTANTCHANCECQTPTQTGSTVDAQSVCEDHPDNT
;
A
#
# COMPACT_ATOMS: atom_id res chain seq x y z
N MET A 1 6.35 -10.78 -17.46
CA MET A 1 5.72 -10.02 -16.36
C MET A 1 5.74 -10.83 -15.08
N TRP A 2 5.21 -12.07 -15.07
CA TRP A 2 5.39 -12.95 -13.90
C TRP A 2 6.87 -13.28 -13.64
N SER A 3 7.31 -13.15 -12.38
CA SER A 3 8.62 -13.56 -11.89
C SER A 3 8.47 -14.78 -11.00
N GLU A 4 9.03 -15.92 -11.42
CA GLU A 4 9.01 -17.17 -10.62
C GLU A 4 9.77 -17.05 -9.31
N GLU A 5 10.86 -16.29 -9.34
CA GLU A 5 11.74 -16.04 -8.20
C GLU A 5 11.05 -15.21 -7.12
N ASN A 6 10.34 -14.14 -7.53
CA ASN A 6 9.73 -13.21 -6.58
C ASN A 6 8.27 -13.49 -6.28
N GLY A 7 7.58 -14.30 -7.11
CA GLY A 7 6.18 -14.65 -6.85
C GLY A 7 5.17 -13.53 -7.12
N VAL A 8 5.52 -12.60 -8.01
CA VAL A 8 4.71 -11.43 -8.35
C VAL A 8 4.92 -11.02 -9.82
N TRP A 9 4.05 -10.14 -10.33
CA TRP A 9 4.20 -9.54 -11.65
C TRP A 9 4.95 -8.21 -11.59
N PHE A 10 5.90 -8.04 -12.48
CA PHE A 10 6.60 -6.78 -12.70
C PHE A 10 6.32 -6.22 -14.08
N ASP A 11 6.49 -4.91 -14.19
CA ASP A 11 6.64 -4.26 -15.48
C ASP A 11 7.85 -4.82 -16.21
N TYR A 12 7.78 -4.82 -17.54
CA TYR A 12 8.83 -5.36 -18.40
C TYR A 12 9.44 -4.24 -19.23
N ASP A 13 10.71 -3.95 -18.99
CA ASP A 13 11.47 -3.01 -19.79
C ASP A 13 11.87 -3.69 -21.11
N ARG A 14 11.31 -3.18 -22.21
CA ARG A 14 11.55 -3.70 -23.56
C ARG A 14 12.91 -3.33 -24.13
N VAL A 15 13.57 -2.29 -23.59
CA VAL A 15 14.90 -1.86 -24.04
C VAL A 15 15.97 -2.75 -23.43
N THR A 16 15.88 -3.01 -22.12
CA THR A 16 16.83 -3.89 -21.40
C THR A 16 16.43 -5.36 -21.42
N ASN A 17 15.20 -5.68 -21.85
CA ASN A 17 14.63 -7.01 -21.90
C ASN A 17 14.58 -7.70 -20.52
N ARG A 18 14.27 -6.92 -19.48
CA ARG A 18 14.30 -7.33 -18.06
C ARG A 18 13.04 -6.88 -17.32
N HIS A 19 12.74 -7.57 -16.22
CA HIS A 19 11.74 -7.09 -15.27
C HIS A 19 12.27 -5.86 -14.52
N VAL A 20 11.39 -4.87 -14.31
CA VAL A 20 11.63 -3.79 -13.34
C VAL A 20 11.23 -4.34 -11.98
N ALA A 21 12.19 -4.96 -11.27
CA ALA A 21 11.97 -5.71 -10.03
C ALA A 21 11.70 -4.82 -8.79
N CYS A 22 10.98 -3.72 -8.97
CA CYS A 22 10.57 -2.80 -7.92
C CYS A 22 9.17 -3.15 -7.42
N TYR A 23 8.96 -3.00 -6.11
CA TYR A 23 7.62 -3.06 -5.54
C TYR A 23 6.77 -1.87 -6.03
N TYR A 24 5.64 -2.21 -6.62
CA TYR A 24 4.50 -1.33 -6.81
C TYR A 24 3.23 -2.08 -6.39
N ASP A 25 2.27 -1.39 -5.76
CA ASP A 25 0.97 -2.01 -5.44
C ASP A 25 0.21 -2.48 -6.70
N THR A 26 0.57 -1.95 -7.87
CA THR A 26 0.07 -2.38 -9.18
C THR A 26 0.56 -3.76 -9.61
N ASN A 27 1.64 -4.29 -9.03
CA ASN A 27 2.15 -5.63 -9.29
C ASN A 27 1.10 -6.74 -9.04
N PHE A 28 0.06 -6.44 -8.27
CA PHE A 28 -0.99 -7.36 -7.85
C PHE A 28 -2.27 -7.28 -8.69
N PHE A 29 -2.34 -6.40 -9.70
CA PHE A 29 -3.51 -6.32 -10.59
C PHE A 29 -3.86 -7.65 -11.26
N PRO A 30 -2.89 -8.43 -11.79
CA PRO A 30 -3.18 -9.74 -12.37
C PRO A 30 -3.81 -10.73 -11.38
N LEU A 31 -3.50 -10.60 -10.08
CA LEU A 31 -4.10 -11.40 -9.01
C LEU A 31 -5.60 -11.12 -8.91
N PHE A 32 -5.99 -9.84 -8.95
CA PHE A 32 -7.38 -9.40 -8.91
C PHE A 32 -8.16 -9.83 -10.17
N THR A 33 -7.56 -9.74 -11.35
CA THR A 33 -8.25 -10.10 -12.61
C THR A 33 -8.29 -11.61 -12.87
N GLY A 34 -7.72 -12.43 -11.98
CA GLY A 34 -7.62 -13.87 -12.17
C GLY A 34 -6.67 -14.27 -13.30
N CYS A 35 -5.75 -13.40 -13.71
CA CYS A 35 -4.74 -13.65 -14.73
C CYS A 35 -3.56 -14.47 -14.16
N ALA A 36 -3.87 -15.62 -13.58
CA ALA A 36 -2.91 -16.58 -13.05
C ALA A 36 -2.58 -17.66 -14.10
N HIS A 37 -1.33 -18.15 -14.07
CA HIS A 37 -0.88 -19.25 -14.93
C HIS A 37 -1.17 -20.61 -14.25
N GLU A 38 -1.07 -21.70 -15.01
CA GLU A 38 -1.19 -23.05 -14.45
C GLU A 38 -0.08 -23.31 -13.42
N GLY A 39 -0.44 -23.76 -12.22
CA GLY A 39 0.51 -23.96 -11.11
C GLY A 39 0.79 -22.72 -10.27
N PHE A 40 0.09 -21.60 -10.52
CA PHE A 40 0.18 -20.40 -9.70
C PHE A 40 -0.14 -20.69 -8.22
N ASP A 41 0.70 -20.17 -7.33
CA ASP A 41 0.53 -20.25 -5.88
C ASP A 41 0.39 -18.84 -5.28
N GLY A 42 -0.81 -18.55 -4.75
CA GLY A 42 -1.11 -17.27 -4.10
C GLY A 42 -0.30 -17.01 -2.83
N ASN A 43 0.27 -18.05 -2.20
CA ASN A 43 1.16 -17.87 -1.04
C ASN A 43 2.42 -17.10 -1.42
N LYS A 44 2.99 -17.34 -2.61
CA LYS A 44 4.20 -16.62 -3.07
C LYS A 44 3.96 -15.10 -3.13
N THR A 45 2.77 -14.69 -3.54
CA THR A 45 2.42 -13.26 -3.62
C THR A 45 2.25 -12.63 -2.23
N ALA A 46 1.74 -13.39 -1.26
CA ALA A 46 1.68 -12.96 0.14
C ALA A 46 3.08 -12.88 0.78
N GLU A 47 3.94 -13.85 0.51
CA GLU A 47 5.35 -13.85 0.95
C GLU A 47 6.12 -12.67 0.36
N TYR A 48 5.86 -12.29 -0.89
CA TYR A 48 6.47 -11.12 -1.50
C TYR A 48 6.11 -9.82 -0.78
N LEU A 49 4.85 -9.64 -0.36
CA LEU A 49 4.44 -8.47 0.43
C LEU A 49 5.18 -8.39 1.78
N ASP A 50 5.44 -9.53 2.41
CA ASP A 50 6.21 -9.61 3.65
C ASP A 50 7.70 -9.31 3.41
N LYS A 51 8.31 -9.97 2.41
CA LYS A 51 9.71 -9.78 2.00
C LYS A 51 10.00 -8.33 1.59
N ALA A 52 9.08 -7.70 0.87
CA ALA A 52 9.20 -6.29 0.46
C ALA A 52 9.07 -5.32 1.66
N GLY A 53 8.69 -5.80 2.85
CA GLY A 53 8.57 -4.98 4.06
C GLY A 53 7.36 -4.05 4.09
N VAL A 54 6.51 -4.08 3.05
CA VAL A 54 5.37 -3.16 2.90
C VAL A 54 4.26 -3.45 3.92
N LEU A 55 4.21 -4.67 4.45
CA LEU A 55 3.33 -5.03 5.55
C LEU A 55 3.72 -4.39 6.89
N SER A 56 4.88 -3.75 7.00
CA SER A 56 5.28 -3.03 8.22
C SER A 56 4.59 -1.67 8.36
N PHE A 57 4.17 -1.06 7.25
CA PHE A 57 3.57 0.28 7.28
C PHE A 57 2.23 0.27 8.00
N PRO A 58 2.04 1.15 9.00
CA PRO A 58 0.86 1.08 9.84
C PRO A 58 -0.39 1.57 9.11
N GLY A 59 -0.29 2.54 8.19
CA GLY A 59 -1.42 3.19 7.51
C GLY A 59 -1.96 2.46 6.27
N GLY A 60 -1.37 1.35 5.85
CA GLY A 60 -1.77 0.59 4.66
C GLY A 60 -0.58 0.20 3.80
N LEU A 61 -0.82 -0.14 2.54
CA LEU A 61 0.22 -0.45 1.56
C LEU A 61 0.56 0.82 0.76
N PRO A 62 1.84 1.21 0.66
CA PRO A 62 2.22 2.34 -0.19
C PRO A 62 2.10 1.97 -1.67
N SER A 63 2.02 2.99 -2.52
CA SER A 63 2.00 2.83 -3.98
C SER A 63 3.29 2.22 -4.52
N SER A 64 4.42 2.64 -3.93
CA SER A 64 5.77 2.16 -4.21
C SER A 64 6.64 2.31 -2.96
N LEU A 65 7.90 1.87 -3.02
CA LEU A 65 8.93 2.19 -2.02
C LEU A 65 9.81 3.39 -2.44
N VAL A 66 9.49 4.04 -3.56
CA VAL A 66 10.29 5.14 -4.13
C VAL A 66 9.82 6.47 -3.57
N SER A 67 10.71 7.23 -2.93
CA SER A 67 10.42 8.56 -2.36
C SER A 67 10.69 9.69 -3.35
N SER A 68 9.97 9.72 -4.47
CA SER A 68 10.20 10.70 -5.56
C SER A 68 9.60 12.09 -5.30
N GLY A 69 8.69 12.20 -4.33
CA GLY A 69 7.84 13.38 -4.15
C GLY A 69 6.63 13.45 -5.08
N GLN A 70 6.43 12.45 -5.96
CA GLN A 70 5.24 12.31 -6.79
C GLN A 70 4.06 11.70 -6.03
N GLN A 71 2.85 11.85 -6.56
CA GLN A 71 1.63 11.43 -5.84
C GLN A 71 1.44 9.91 -5.78
N TRP A 72 1.97 9.18 -6.76
CA TRP A 72 1.85 7.72 -6.92
C TRP A 72 3.08 6.97 -6.42
N ASP A 73 3.72 7.53 -5.40
CA ASP A 73 4.97 7.04 -4.85
C ASP A 73 4.94 7.16 -3.32
N PHE A 74 5.94 6.57 -2.66
CA PHE A 74 6.07 6.63 -1.20
C PHE A 74 6.05 8.10 -0.72
N PRO A 75 5.31 8.43 0.36
CA PRO A 75 4.60 7.56 1.30
C PRO A 75 3.10 7.38 1.00
N ASN A 76 2.64 7.72 -0.20
CA ASN A 76 1.22 7.77 -0.52
C ASN A 76 0.65 6.39 -0.83
N ALA A 77 -0.59 6.19 -0.40
CA ALA A 77 -1.45 5.07 -0.78
C ALA A 77 -2.79 5.57 -1.29
N TRP A 78 -3.34 4.82 -2.25
CA TRP A 78 -4.59 5.14 -2.92
C TRP A 78 -5.62 4.04 -2.66
N ALA A 79 -6.87 4.47 -2.48
CA ALA A 79 -7.99 3.56 -2.29
C ALA A 79 -8.13 2.49 -3.38
N PRO A 80 -8.09 2.82 -4.70
CA PRO A 80 -8.32 1.82 -5.76
C PRO A 80 -7.29 0.70 -5.75
N THR A 81 -6.00 1.01 -5.64
CA THR A 81 -4.93 0.01 -5.66
C THR A 81 -4.91 -0.82 -4.37
N THR A 82 -5.16 -0.18 -3.22
CA THR A 82 -5.35 -0.89 -1.94
C THR A 82 -6.49 -1.91 -2.04
N TRP A 83 -7.61 -1.52 -2.64
CA TRP A 83 -8.76 -2.41 -2.83
C TRP A 83 -8.42 -3.57 -3.79
N VAL A 84 -7.73 -3.29 -4.91
CA VAL A 84 -7.27 -4.33 -5.85
C VAL A 84 -6.41 -5.38 -5.15
N VAL A 85 -5.45 -4.98 -4.31
CA VAL A 85 -4.60 -5.92 -3.56
C VAL A 85 -5.45 -6.75 -2.59
N ILE A 86 -6.35 -6.13 -1.82
CA ILE A 86 -7.23 -6.84 -0.88
C ILE A 86 -8.09 -7.89 -1.62
N GLN A 87 -8.68 -7.51 -2.76
CA GLN A 87 -9.53 -8.41 -3.53
C GLN A 87 -8.74 -9.54 -4.19
N GLY A 88 -7.56 -9.25 -4.74
CA GLY A 88 -6.67 -10.27 -5.28
C GLY A 88 -6.27 -11.31 -4.23
N LEU A 89 -5.87 -10.85 -3.03
CA LEU A 89 -5.52 -11.74 -1.92
C LEU A 89 -6.68 -12.66 -1.52
N ARG A 90 -7.90 -12.12 -1.44
CA ARG A 90 -9.11 -12.93 -1.16
C ARG A 90 -9.36 -13.97 -2.25
N ALA A 91 -9.17 -13.60 -3.52
CA ALA A 91 -9.38 -14.51 -4.65
C ALA A 91 -8.46 -15.74 -4.61
N VAL A 92 -7.34 -15.66 -3.87
CA VAL A 92 -6.35 -16.73 -3.73
C VAL A 92 -6.25 -17.29 -2.31
N GLY A 93 -7.28 -17.07 -1.49
CA GLY A 93 -7.40 -17.67 -0.14
C GLY A 93 -6.53 -17.00 0.93
N GLN A 94 -5.94 -15.84 0.66
CA GLN A 94 -5.15 -15.05 1.61
C GLN A 94 -6.04 -14.13 2.47
N ASP A 95 -7.16 -14.64 2.98
CA ASP A 95 -8.20 -13.86 3.66
C ASP A 95 -7.69 -13.13 4.91
N LEU A 96 -6.83 -13.77 5.70
CA LEU A 96 -6.27 -13.16 6.92
C LEU A 96 -5.34 -11.99 6.60
N LEU A 97 -4.55 -12.08 5.53
CA LEU A 97 -3.68 -11.00 5.11
C LEU A 97 -4.50 -9.84 4.52
N ALA A 98 -5.48 -10.16 3.67
CA ALA A 98 -6.43 -9.20 3.12
C ALA A 98 -7.16 -8.43 4.23
N GLN A 99 -7.62 -9.12 5.28
CA GLN A 99 -8.23 -8.50 6.45
C GLN A 99 -7.27 -7.55 7.19
N LYS A 100 -6.02 -7.97 7.44
CA LYS A 100 -5.03 -7.10 8.12
C LYS A 100 -4.76 -5.81 7.34
N ILE A 101 -4.68 -5.89 6.01
CA ILE A 101 -4.49 -4.72 5.15
C ILE A 101 -5.74 -3.82 5.21
N ALA A 102 -6.94 -4.42 5.12
CA ALA A 102 -8.21 -3.69 5.23
C ALA A 102 -8.35 -2.97 6.58
N GLU A 103 -8.01 -3.61 7.69
CA GLU A 103 -8.05 -3.03 9.03
C GLU A 103 -7.15 -1.79 9.15
N LYS A 104 -5.93 -1.86 8.61
CA LYS A 104 -5.00 -0.71 8.57
C LYS A 104 -5.60 0.44 7.77
N TRP A 105 -6.12 0.15 6.58
CA TRP A 105 -6.73 1.15 5.71
C TRP A 105 -7.96 1.81 6.36
N ILE A 106 -8.87 1.00 6.91
CA ILE A 106 -10.07 1.46 7.61
C ILE A 106 -9.70 2.37 8.77
N LYS A 107 -8.73 1.96 9.59
CA LYS A 107 -8.28 2.72 10.75
C LYS A 107 -7.67 4.06 10.36
N LYS A 108 -6.85 4.09 9.30
CA LYS A 108 -6.24 5.32 8.77
C LYS A 108 -7.30 6.30 8.28
N ASN A 109 -8.27 5.79 7.51
CA ASN A 109 -9.40 6.56 6.99
C ASN A 109 -10.27 7.11 8.13
N TYR A 110 -10.62 6.28 9.11
CA TYR A 110 -11.42 6.67 10.26
C TYR A 110 -10.74 7.77 11.09
N ASN A 111 -9.44 7.65 11.35
CA ASN A 111 -8.68 8.66 12.09
C ASN A 111 -8.69 10.02 11.38
N MET A 112 -8.46 10.03 10.06
CA MET A 112 -8.53 11.26 9.28
C MET A 112 -9.94 11.84 9.23
N TRP A 113 -10.95 11.01 8.96
CA TRP A 113 -12.36 11.42 8.95
C TRP A 113 -12.79 12.06 10.27
N LYS A 114 -12.44 11.45 11.40
CA LYS A 114 -12.75 11.97 12.74
C LYS A 114 -12.06 13.31 13.00
N SER A 115 -10.80 13.45 12.63
CA SER A 115 -10.04 14.69 12.85
C SER A 115 -10.44 15.84 11.92
N SER A 116 -10.89 15.52 10.71
CA SER A 116 -11.18 16.49 9.67
C SER A 116 -12.59 17.07 9.80
N GLY A 117 -13.41 16.57 10.73
CA GLY A 117 -14.82 16.94 10.86
C GLY A 117 -15.72 16.23 9.84
N GLY A 118 -15.33 15.03 9.40
CA GLY A 118 -16.15 14.18 8.52
C GLY A 118 -15.72 14.15 7.05
N ARG A 119 -14.51 14.64 6.73
CA ARG A 119 -13.98 14.67 5.36
C ARG A 119 -13.13 13.44 5.05
N MET A 120 -13.27 12.96 3.82
CA MET A 120 -12.44 11.91 3.21
C MET A 120 -11.51 12.54 2.17
N PHE A 121 -10.38 11.90 1.89
CA PHE A 121 -9.32 12.46 1.04
C PHE A 121 -8.99 11.53 -0.12
N GLU A 122 -8.31 12.05 -1.13
CA GLU A 122 -7.95 11.29 -2.33
C GLU A 122 -6.92 10.18 -2.07
N LYS A 123 -5.95 10.45 -1.18
CA LYS A 123 -4.77 9.62 -0.87
C LYS A 123 -4.33 9.77 0.59
N TYR A 124 -3.60 8.80 1.10
CA TYR A 124 -3.25 8.69 2.51
C TYR A 124 -1.77 8.36 2.71
N ASN A 125 -1.09 9.01 3.65
CA ASN A 125 0.27 8.64 4.05
C ASN A 125 0.24 7.37 4.91
N VAL A 126 1.02 6.35 4.52
CA VAL A 126 1.04 5.04 5.18
C VAL A 126 2.00 4.90 6.36
N GLU A 127 2.94 5.83 6.52
CA GLU A 127 3.99 5.77 7.56
C GLU A 127 3.43 5.82 8.98
N SER A 128 2.21 6.38 9.13
CA SER A 128 1.56 6.51 10.42
C SER A 128 0.05 6.36 10.34
N GLN A 129 -0.51 5.77 11.39
CA GLN A 129 -1.95 5.79 11.66
C GLN A 129 -2.44 7.16 12.14
N CYS A 130 -1.53 8.09 12.49
CA CYS A 130 -1.89 9.42 12.93
C CYS A 130 -2.51 10.23 11.78
N PHE A 131 -3.56 11.00 12.10
CA PHE A 131 -4.25 11.86 11.13
C PHE A 131 -3.41 13.06 10.67
N LYS A 132 -2.39 13.46 11.46
CA LYS A 132 -1.45 14.52 11.10
C LYS A 132 -0.54 14.13 9.93
N ALA A 133 -0.31 12.83 9.73
CA ALA A 133 0.40 12.32 8.56
C ALA A 133 -0.56 12.34 7.36
N MET A 134 -0.54 13.43 6.61
CA MET A 134 -1.37 13.63 5.42
C MET A 134 -0.62 13.13 4.18
N GLY A 135 -1.36 12.59 3.21
CA GLY A 135 -0.81 12.34 1.88
C GLY A 135 -0.50 13.67 1.18
N GLY A 136 0.38 13.65 0.19
CA GLY A 136 0.82 14.87 -0.49
C GLY A 136 1.69 14.62 -1.71
N GLY A 137 2.41 15.65 -2.16
CA GLY A 137 3.30 15.57 -3.31
C GLY A 137 2.59 15.72 -4.67
N GLY A 138 3.41 15.73 -5.73
CA GLY A 138 3.05 15.93 -7.13
C GLY A 138 2.50 17.32 -7.48
N GLU A 139 1.67 17.36 -8.50
CA GLU A 139 1.34 18.61 -9.22
C GLU A 139 0.30 19.52 -8.54
N TYR A 140 -0.48 19.02 -7.60
CA TYR A 140 -1.59 19.76 -6.98
C TYR A 140 -1.84 19.37 -5.53
N GLU A 141 -2.51 20.28 -4.81
CA GLU A 141 -2.89 20.12 -3.41
C GLU A 141 -3.91 19.00 -3.20
N MET A 142 -3.89 18.36 -2.05
CA MET A 142 -4.76 17.21 -1.75
C MET A 142 -6.27 17.56 -1.82
N GLN A 143 -7.05 16.71 -2.49
CA GLN A 143 -8.50 16.92 -2.68
C GLN A 143 -9.37 16.19 -1.64
N GLU A 144 -10.58 16.72 -1.40
CA GLU A 144 -11.58 16.23 -0.44
C GLU A 144 -12.79 15.55 -1.12
N GLY A 145 -13.49 14.68 -0.39
CA GLY A 145 -14.76 14.07 -0.81
C GLY A 145 -14.64 12.93 -1.83
N PHE A 146 -13.44 12.41 -2.03
CA PHE A 146 -13.06 11.59 -3.18
C PHE A 146 -13.87 10.28 -3.36
N GLY A 147 -14.45 10.09 -4.55
CA GLY A 147 -15.41 9.02 -4.84
C GLY A 147 -14.87 7.60 -4.62
N TRP A 148 -13.66 7.29 -5.08
CA TRP A 148 -13.07 5.96 -4.84
C TRP A 148 -12.84 5.69 -3.36
N THR A 149 -12.48 6.71 -2.57
CA THR A 149 -12.16 6.53 -1.16
C THR A 149 -13.44 6.18 -0.41
N ASN A 150 -14.52 6.90 -0.73
CA ASN A 150 -15.85 6.63 -0.19
C ASN A 150 -16.35 5.23 -0.59
N GLY A 151 -16.18 4.83 -1.85
CA GLY A 151 -16.60 3.51 -2.32
C GLY A 151 -15.85 2.38 -1.61
N VAL A 152 -14.52 2.47 -1.57
CA VAL A 152 -13.66 1.45 -0.95
C VAL A 152 -13.90 1.35 0.54
N ILE A 153 -14.02 2.46 1.27
CA ILE A 153 -14.24 2.39 2.72
C ILE A 153 -15.60 1.76 3.04
N LEU A 154 -16.64 2.05 2.26
CA LEU A 154 -17.97 1.44 2.45
C LEU A 154 -17.94 -0.06 2.18
N ASP A 155 -17.30 -0.50 1.09
CA ASP A 155 -17.15 -1.92 0.77
C ASP A 155 -16.42 -2.69 1.89
N LEU A 156 -15.30 -2.14 2.37
CA LEU A 156 -14.50 -2.79 3.41
C LEU A 156 -15.22 -2.80 4.76
N LEU A 157 -15.92 -1.71 5.13
CA LEU A 157 -16.72 -1.68 6.35
C LEU A 157 -17.86 -2.69 6.31
N LEU A 158 -18.56 -2.83 5.18
CA LEU A 158 -19.61 -3.84 5.02
C LEU A 158 -19.02 -5.26 5.09
N THR A 159 -17.92 -5.50 4.38
CA THR A 159 -17.25 -6.81 4.27
C THR A 159 -16.71 -7.31 5.61
N TYR A 160 -16.10 -6.44 6.41
CA TYR A 160 -15.40 -6.81 7.64
C TYR A 160 -16.14 -6.39 8.93
N SER A 161 -17.38 -5.91 8.83
CA SER A 161 -18.16 -5.37 9.96
C SER A 161 -18.20 -6.25 11.21
N ASP A 162 -18.28 -7.57 11.04
CA ASP A 162 -18.33 -8.59 12.10
C ASP A 162 -16.96 -8.86 12.77
N ARG A 163 -15.87 -8.43 12.12
CA ARG A 163 -14.48 -8.72 12.54
C ARG A 163 -13.71 -7.49 12.99
N LEU A 164 -14.25 -6.28 12.75
CA LEU A 164 -13.62 -5.04 13.17
C LEU A 164 -13.80 -4.83 14.67
N SER A 165 -12.67 -4.67 15.39
CA SER A 165 -12.71 -4.23 16.79
C SER A 165 -12.48 -2.72 16.89
N SER A 166 -13.41 -2.04 17.55
CA SER A 166 -13.28 -0.63 17.94
C SER A 166 -12.30 -0.51 19.11
N THR A 167 -11.00 -0.60 18.84
CA THR A 167 -10.01 -0.09 19.80
C THR A 167 -9.73 1.35 19.43
N THR A 168 -10.17 2.29 20.27
CA THR A 168 -9.97 3.73 20.08
C THR A 168 -8.47 4.05 20.09
N ALA A 169 -7.82 3.95 18.95
CA ALA A 169 -6.43 4.33 18.80
C ALA A 169 -6.36 5.84 18.57
N ASN A 170 -6.48 6.61 19.65
CA ASN A 170 -5.90 7.95 19.69
C ASN A 170 -4.37 7.79 19.76
N THR A 171 -3.73 7.33 18.68
CA THR A 171 -2.26 7.17 18.63
C THR A 171 -1.60 8.31 17.87
N CYS A 172 -2.20 9.50 17.85
CA CYS A 172 -1.41 10.70 17.72
C CYS A 172 -0.91 11.04 19.13
N HIS A 173 0.21 10.44 19.54
CA HIS A 173 0.90 10.92 20.73
C HIS A 173 1.27 12.40 20.52
N ALA A 174 1.31 13.18 21.60
CA ALA A 174 1.57 14.62 21.53
C ALA A 174 2.88 14.98 20.77
N ASN A 175 3.81 14.02 20.68
CA ASN A 175 5.09 14.11 19.99
C ASN A 175 5.11 13.40 18.62
N CYS A 176 3.96 13.12 18.01
CA CYS A 176 3.89 12.66 16.62
C CYS A 176 4.16 13.85 15.71
N GLU A 177 5.41 14.28 15.70
CA GLU A 177 5.98 15.13 14.66
C GLU A 177 6.17 14.23 13.45
N CYS A 178 5.38 14.46 12.40
CA CYS A 178 5.79 14.03 11.07
C CYS A 178 7.11 14.76 10.82
N GLN A 179 8.23 14.06 10.99
CA GLN A 179 9.53 14.63 10.69
C GLN A 179 9.47 15.09 9.23
N THR A 180 9.50 16.40 9.02
CA THR A 180 9.93 16.95 7.75
C THR A 180 11.28 16.29 7.44
N PRO A 181 11.54 15.82 6.22
CA PRO A 181 12.70 15.00 5.91
C PRO A 181 13.96 15.77 6.31
N THR A 182 14.49 15.42 7.47
CA THR A 182 15.74 15.96 7.99
C THR A 182 16.77 14.89 7.65
N GLN A 183 17.72 15.27 6.81
CA GLN A 183 18.80 14.41 6.37
C GLN A 183 19.66 13.96 7.56
N THR A 184 19.30 12.90 8.27
CA THR A 184 20.21 12.19 9.18
C THR A 184 19.76 10.74 9.40
N GLY A 185 20.35 9.84 8.60
CA GLY A 185 20.94 8.58 9.06
C GLY A 185 20.08 7.60 9.85
N SER A 186 19.25 6.83 9.14
CA SER A 186 18.94 5.42 9.41
C SER A 186 17.97 4.96 8.31
N THR A 187 18.50 4.80 7.09
CA THR A 187 17.77 4.24 5.96
C THR A 187 17.51 2.76 6.24
N VAL A 188 16.24 2.39 6.43
CA VAL A 188 15.82 1.13 5.82
C VAL A 188 15.94 1.40 4.34
N ASP A 189 16.87 0.73 3.68
CA ASP A 189 17.34 1.08 2.34
C ASP A 189 16.25 0.75 1.30
N ALA A 190 15.24 1.63 1.21
CA ALA A 190 14.12 1.51 0.29
C ALA A 190 14.56 1.58 -1.19
N GLN A 191 15.76 2.15 -1.45
CA GLN A 191 16.42 2.12 -2.75
C GLN A 191 17.06 0.77 -3.08
N SER A 192 17.51 -0.01 -2.09
CA SER A 192 18.17 -1.31 -2.36
C SER A 192 17.25 -2.33 -3.03
N VAL A 193 15.92 -2.22 -2.84
CA VAL A 193 14.93 -3.10 -3.48
C VAL A 193 14.83 -2.85 -4.99
N CYS A 194 15.17 -1.65 -5.46
CA CYS A 194 15.12 -1.29 -6.87
C CYS A 194 16.50 -1.28 -7.56
N GLU A 195 17.59 -1.11 -6.81
CA GLU A 195 18.94 -0.92 -7.38
C GLU A 195 19.87 -2.14 -7.27
N ASP A 196 19.59 -3.13 -6.41
CA ASP A 196 20.50 -4.27 -6.21
C ASP A 196 19.91 -5.61 -6.67
N HIS A 197 20.05 -5.93 -7.96
CA HIS A 197 20.32 -7.30 -8.41
C HIS A 197 21.07 -7.29 -9.76
N PRO A 198 22.41 -7.28 -9.76
CA PRO A 198 23.17 -7.67 -10.94
C PRO A 198 23.13 -9.20 -11.04
N ASP A 199 22.11 -9.76 -11.69
CA ASP A 199 22.13 -11.18 -11.96
C ASP A 199 23.16 -11.49 -13.04
N ASN A 200 24.16 -12.23 -12.58
CA ASN A 200 25.26 -12.82 -13.29
C ASN A 200 24.75 -14.04 -14.08
N THR A 201 25.12 -14.07 -15.37
CA THR A 201 25.01 -15.16 -16.36
C THR A 201 23.63 -15.63 -16.79
#